data_AF-A0A429MJZ3-F1
#
_entry.id   AF-A0A429MJZ3-F1
#
_cell.length_a   1.000
_cell.length_b   1.000
_cell.length_c   1.000
_cell.angle_alpha   90.00
_cell.angle_beta   90.00
_cell.angle_gamma   90.00
#
_symmetry.space_group_name_H-M   'P 1'
#
loop_
_entity.id
_entity.type
_entity.pdbx_description
1 polymer ?
#
loop_
_entity_poly.entity_id
_entity_poly.type
_entity_poly.pdbx_seq_one_letter_code
_entity_poly.pdbx_strand_id
1 'polypeptide(L)'
;MSVEMPEIKIVRHVRARKLRLRVKPASIRLTVPLFCSKKQIQQFLAQSEQWLIETWNKQHHVQSTSFEIPSEISFFNREQPFQIVVQKQHRIFQFDWENSYLFIKDQQPYQALQNAVIAYAKQELPALLSELSQKTRLSYAECTIRRPKTRWGSCSSQHNIML
;
A
#
# COMPACT_ATOMS: atom_id res chain seq x y z
N MET A 1 12.99 -0.96 21.82
CA MET A 1 11.90 -1.65 22.52
C MET A 1 11.56 -2.89 21.71
N SER A 2 11.84 -4.09 22.23
CA SER A 2 11.48 -5.36 21.62
C SER A 2 9.96 -5.44 21.52
N VAL A 3 9.42 -5.42 20.30
CA VAL A 3 7.97 -5.51 20.09
C VAL A 3 7.57 -6.96 20.35
N GLU A 4 6.86 -7.19 21.45
CA GLU A 4 6.36 -8.50 21.83
C GLU A 4 5.39 -9.03 20.77
N MET A 5 5.59 -10.28 20.37
CA MET A 5 4.79 -10.91 19.33
C MET A 5 3.39 -11.23 19.89
N PRO A 6 2.30 -10.78 19.24
CA PRO A 6 0.94 -10.99 19.74
C PRO A 6 0.53 -12.46 19.61
N GLU A 7 -0.44 -12.87 20.44
CA GLU A 7 -1.00 -14.22 20.37
C GLU A 7 -1.61 -14.55 18.99
N ILE A 8 -1.44 -15.80 18.56
CA ILE A 8 -1.97 -16.31 17.29
C ILE A 8 -3.47 -16.56 17.43
N LYS A 9 -4.29 -15.72 16.79
CA LYS A 9 -5.75 -15.92 16.74
C LYS A 9 -6.12 -17.00 15.73
N ILE A 10 -6.59 -18.15 16.22
CA ILE A 10 -7.06 -19.26 15.39
C ILE A 10 -8.53 -19.03 14.99
N VAL A 11 -8.80 -19.02 13.69
CA VAL A 11 -10.15 -18.85 13.13
C VAL A 11 -10.49 -20.05 12.26
N ARG A 12 -11.56 -20.76 12.61
CA ARG A 12 -12.15 -21.80 11.77
C ARG A 12 -13.01 -21.16 10.69
N HIS A 13 -12.85 -21.58 9.43
CA HIS A 13 -13.58 -20.99 8.32
C HIS A 13 -14.08 -22.04 7.33
N VAL A 14 -15.37 -21.99 6.99
CA VAL A 14 -16.06 -22.97 6.13
C VAL A 14 -15.41 -23.16 4.76
N ARG A 15 -14.91 -22.09 4.13
CA ARG A 15 -14.25 -22.16 2.81
C ARG A 15 -12.75 -22.46 2.89
N ALA A 16 -12.17 -22.61 4.08
CA ALA A 16 -10.75 -22.88 4.20
C ALA A 16 -10.47 -24.33 3.82
N ARG A 17 -9.65 -24.52 2.77
CA ARG A 17 -9.16 -25.83 2.33
C ARG A 17 -7.75 -26.17 2.82
N LYS A 18 -7.04 -25.18 3.38
CA LYS A 18 -5.65 -25.28 3.84
C LYS A 18 -5.47 -24.42 5.10
N LEU A 19 -4.51 -24.77 5.95
CA LEU A 19 -4.04 -23.90 7.04
C LEU A 19 -3.34 -22.69 6.42
N ARG A 20 -3.64 -21.48 6.91
CA ARG A 20 -3.00 -20.24 6.45
C ARG A 20 -2.66 -19.34 7.62
N LEU A 21 -1.37 -19.12 7.84
CA LEU A 21 -0.86 -18.14 8.79
C LEU A 21 -0.72 -16.78 8.10
N ARG A 22 -1.17 -15.71 8.77
CA ARG A 22 -1.01 -14.33 8.31
C ARG A 22 -0.52 -13.45 9.44
N VAL A 23 0.50 -12.66 9.15
CA VAL A 23 1.05 -11.65 10.05
C VAL A 23 0.54 -10.27 9.62
N LYS A 24 0.00 -9.50 10.56
CA LYS A 24 -0.39 -8.10 10.41
C LYS A 24 0.32 -7.28 11.50
N PRO A 25 0.43 -5.95 11.36
CA PRO A 25 1.18 -5.11 12.30
C PRO A 25 0.77 -5.25 13.78
N ALA A 26 -0.50 -5.57 14.06
CA ALA A 26 -1.02 -5.72 15.43
C ALA A 26 -1.68 -7.08 15.69
N SER A 27 -1.57 -8.05 14.78
CA SER A 27 -2.21 -9.36 14.99
C SER A 27 -1.63 -10.45 14.12
N ILE A 28 -1.57 -11.66 14.66
CA ILE A 28 -1.28 -12.88 13.90
C ILE A 28 -2.56 -13.71 13.83
N ARG A 29 -2.91 -14.18 12.62
CA ARG A 29 -4.13 -14.96 12.38
C ARG A 29 -3.81 -16.28 11.70
N LEU A 30 -4.26 -17.38 12.28
CA LEU A 30 -4.24 -18.70 11.65
C LEU A 30 -5.66 -19.06 11.19
N THR A 31 -5.88 -19.17 9.89
CA THR A 31 -7.16 -19.64 9.33
C THR A 31 -7.10 -21.13 9.06
N VAL A 32 -8.08 -21.89 9.55
CA VAL A 32 -8.08 -23.36 9.46
C VAL A 32 -9.42 -23.90 8.91
N PRO A 33 -9.42 -25.05 8.20
CA PRO A 33 -10.65 -25.79 7.87
C PRO A 33 -11.45 -26.18 9.11
N LEU A 34 -12.78 -26.32 8.99
CA LEU A 34 -13.65 -26.66 10.13
C LEU A 34 -13.22 -27.94 10.85
N PHE A 35 -12.90 -28.97 10.08
CA PHE A 35 -12.58 -30.32 10.56
C PHE A 35 -11.08 -30.56 10.78
N CYS A 36 -10.27 -29.51 10.76
CA CYS A 36 -8.84 -29.62 11.03
C CYS A 36 -8.62 -29.99 12.51
N SER A 37 -7.79 -31.01 12.75
CA SER A 37 -7.49 -31.49 14.10
C SER A 37 -6.51 -30.56 14.82
N LYS A 38 -6.53 -30.58 16.16
CA LYS A 38 -5.57 -29.83 16.98
C LYS A 38 -4.12 -30.22 16.66
N LYS A 39 -3.87 -31.51 16.40
CA LYS A 39 -2.53 -32.03 16.06
C LYS A 39 -2.01 -31.43 14.75
N GLN A 40 -2.85 -31.35 13.71
CA GLN A 40 -2.48 -30.73 12.43
C GLN A 40 -2.14 -29.25 12.59
N ILE A 41 -2.91 -28.55 13.43
CA ILE A 41 -2.67 -27.13 13.75
C ILE A 41 -1.31 -26.95 14.44
N GLN A 42 -1.03 -27.74 15.47
CA GLN A 42 0.24 -27.68 16.20
C GLN A 42 1.43 -28.00 15.30
N GLN A 43 1.33 -29.04 14.49
CA GLN A 43 2.39 -29.42 13.56
C GLN A 43 2.68 -28.31 12.53
N PHE A 44 1.62 -27.69 11.99
CA PHE A 44 1.77 -26.57 11.05
C PHE A 44 2.43 -25.34 11.71
N LEU A 45 2.06 -25.03 12.97
CA LEU A 45 2.66 -23.93 13.71
C LEU A 45 4.14 -24.18 14.00
N ALA A 46 4.50 -25.38 14.44
CA ALA A 46 5.90 -25.76 14.67
C ALA A 46 6.73 -25.63 13.38
N GLN A 47 6.19 -26.06 12.24
CA GLN A 47 6.86 -25.91 10.94
C GLN A 47 6.96 -24.44 10.47
N SER A 48 6.08 -23.56 10.93
CA SER A 48 6.00 -22.16 10.50
C SER A 48 6.67 -21.19 11.47
N GLU A 49 7.24 -21.66 12.58
CA GLU A 49 7.76 -20.83 13.67
C GLU A 49 8.86 -19.87 13.18
N GLN A 50 9.88 -20.42 12.52
CA GLN A 50 10.99 -19.63 11.99
C GLN A 50 10.49 -18.57 10.98
N TRP A 51 9.61 -18.98 10.06
CA TRP A 51 8.99 -18.07 9.09
C TRP A 51 8.17 -16.96 9.78
N LEU A 52 7.46 -17.30 10.87
CA LEU A 52 6.66 -16.35 11.63
C LEU A 52 7.53 -15.28 12.28
N ILE A 53 8.62 -15.69 12.94
CA ILE A 53 9.60 -14.79 13.57
C ILE A 53 10.23 -13.87 12.52
N GLU A 54 10.71 -14.44 11.41
CA GLU A 54 11.31 -13.65 10.32
C GLU A 54 10.32 -12.66 9.70
N THR A 55 9.07 -13.10 9.48
CA THR A 55 8.04 -12.25 8.89
C THR A 55 7.60 -11.15 9.84
N TRP A 56 7.51 -11.44 11.14
CA TRP A 56 7.26 -10.46 12.20
C TRP A 56 8.36 -9.40 12.23
N ASN A 57 9.62 -9.84 12.32
CA ASN A 57 10.78 -8.94 12.33
C ASN A 57 10.86 -8.08 11.06
N LYS A 58 10.60 -8.65 9.89
CA LYS A 58 10.53 -7.90 8.61
C LYS A 58 9.42 -6.84 8.63
N GLN A 59 8.22 -7.15 9.16
CA GLN A 59 7.16 -6.14 9.25
C GLN A 59 7.55 -4.97 10.15
N HIS A 60 8.31 -5.21 11.23
CA HIS A 60 8.80 -4.16 12.11
C HIS A 60 10.03 -3.42 11.57
N HIS A 61 10.93 -4.09 10.84
CA HIS A 61 12.12 -3.47 10.24
C HIS A 61 11.81 -2.60 9.01
N VAL A 62 10.71 -2.85 8.29
CA VAL A 62 10.27 -1.94 7.20
C VAL A 62 9.79 -0.59 7.75
N GLN A 63 9.49 -0.48 9.06
CA GLN A 63 9.19 0.82 9.69
C GLN A 63 10.44 1.62 10.08
N SER A 64 11.64 1.01 10.08
CA SER A 64 12.88 1.66 10.51
C SER A 64 13.84 1.99 9.37
N THR A 65 13.45 1.81 8.10
CA THR A 65 14.19 2.42 6.99
C THR A 65 13.91 3.91 7.04
N SER A 66 14.90 4.69 7.50
CA SER A 66 14.87 6.15 7.41
C SER A 66 14.83 6.53 5.93
N PHE A 67 13.63 6.70 5.39
CA PHE A 67 13.45 7.28 4.07
C PHE A 67 13.76 8.77 4.18
N GLU A 68 14.91 9.17 3.63
CA GLU A 68 15.19 10.57 3.39
C GLU A 68 14.17 11.12 2.40
N ILE A 69 13.64 12.29 2.71
CA ILE A 69 12.73 13.00 1.81
C ILE A 69 13.58 13.65 0.74
N PRO A 70 13.34 13.37 -0.55
CA PRO A 70 14.08 14.03 -1.62
C PRO A 70 13.80 15.53 -1.60
N SER A 71 14.77 16.34 -2.02
CA SER A 71 14.62 17.79 -2.14
C SER A 71 13.69 18.20 -3.26
N GLU A 72 13.45 17.33 -4.24
CA GLU A 72 12.58 17.60 -5.37
C GLU A 72 11.89 16.33 -5.89
N ILE A 73 10.82 16.51 -6.68
CA ILE A 73 10.09 15.43 -7.33
C ILE A 73 9.55 15.87 -8.69
N SER A 74 9.79 15.04 -9.70
CA SER A 74 9.21 15.22 -11.03
C SER A 74 7.84 14.56 -11.12
N PHE A 75 6.88 15.27 -11.69
CA PHE A 75 5.54 14.76 -11.92
C PHE A 75 5.30 14.48 -13.40
N PHE A 76 4.52 13.44 -13.69
CA PHE A 76 4.07 13.15 -15.05
C PHE A 76 3.33 14.36 -15.63
N ASN A 77 3.57 14.68 -16.92
CA ASN A 77 2.94 15.82 -17.60
C ASN A 77 3.31 17.19 -17.00
N ARG A 78 4.50 17.30 -16.38
CA ARG A 78 5.10 18.56 -15.95
C ARG A 78 6.51 18.66 -16.51
N GLU A 79 6.85 19.85 -17.00
CA GLU A 79 8.17 20.13 -17.57
C GLU A 79 9.24 20.34 -16.49
N GLN A 80 8.85 20.90 -15.34
CA GLN A 80 9.76 21.22 -14.24
C GLN A 80 9.46 20.39 -12.99
N PRO A 81 10.50 20.02 -12.23
CA PRO A 81 10.33 19.34 -10.94
C PRO A 81 9.79 20.29 -9.89
N PHE A 82 9.07 19.74 -8.92
CA PHE A 82 8.61 20.46 -7.74
C PHE A 82 9.66 20.36 -6.63
N GLN A 83 10.06 21.50 -6.07
CA GLN A 83 10.90 21.54 -4.88
C GLN A 83 10.07 21.16 -3.65
N ILE A 84 10.54 20.19 -2.88
CA ILE A 84 9.86 19.66 -1.69
C ILE A 84 10.30 20.44 -0.47
N VAL A 85 9.34 21.05 0.22
CA VAL A 85 9.58 21.78 1.47
C VAL A 85 8.84 21.10 2.61
N VAL A 86 9.61 20.56 3.55
CA VAL A 86 9.07 19.97 4.78
C VAL A 86 8.86 21.07 5.81
N GLN A 87 7.63 21.27 6.26
CA GLN A 87 7.31 22.33 7.21
C GLN A 87 6.18 21.97 8.17
N LYS A 88 6.09 22.71 9.27
CA LYS A 88 4.94 22.65 10.19
C LYS A 88 3.72 23.26 9.51
N GLN A 89 2.68 22.46 9.33
CA GLN A 89 1.43 22.91 8.73
C GLN A 89 0.24 22.03 9.15
N HIS A 90 -0.97 22.59 9.04
CA HIS A 90 -2.20 21.84 9.33
C HIS A 90 -2.53 20.82 8.23
N ARG A 91 -2.48 21.27 6.96
CA ARG A 91 -2.70 20.42 5.78
C ARG A 91 -1.60 19.36 5.66
N ILE A 92 -1.94 18.19 5.13
CA ILE A 92 -0.97 17.11 4.93
C ILE A 92 0.04 17.50 3.85
N PHE A 93 -0.43 18.13 2.77
CA PHE A 93 0.40 18.68 1.71
C PHE A 93 -0.31 19.84 1.03
N GLN A 94 0.44 20.64 0.28
CA GLN A 94 -0.07 21.70 -0.59
C GLN A 94 0.86 21.90 -1.78
N PHE A 95 0.27 21.95 -2.98
CA PHE A 95 0.96 22.35 -4.19
C PHE A 95 0.90 23.87 -4.37
N ASP A 96 2.03 24.47 -4.68
CA ASP A 96 2.15 25.78 -5.32
C ASP A 96 2.57 25.54 -6.77
N TRP A 97 1.60 25.65 -7.66
CA TRP A 97 1.76 25.35 -9.08
C TRP A 97 2.53 26.42 -9.84
N GLU A 98 2.51 27.66 -9.36
CA GLU A 98 3.15 28.80 -10.03
C GLU A 98 4.65 28.78 -9.80
N ASN A 99 5.06 28.46 -8.58
CA ASN A 99 6.46 28.46 -8.17
C ASN A 99 7.10 27.06 -8.14
N SER A 100 6.36 26.02 -8.55
CA SER A 100 6.81 24.63 -8.52
C SER A 100 7.28 24.17 -7.13
N TYR A 101 6.50 24.46 -6.09
CA TYR A 101 6.76 23.97 -4.73
C TYR A 101 5.71 22.97 -4.27
N LEU A 102 6.18 21.93 -3.57
CA LEU A 102 5.35 20.98 -2.84
C LEU A 102 5.67 21.09 -1.36
N PHE A 103 4.76 21.71 -0.61
CA PHE A 103 4.85 21.79 0.83
C PHE A 103 4.27 20.53 1.45
N ILE A 104 5.04 19.80 2.25
CA ILE A 104 4.57 18.62 2.98
C ILE A 104 4.68 18.79 4.50
N LYS A 105 3.77 18.16 5.24
CA LYS A 105 3.76 18.23 6.70
C LYS A 105 4.97 17.50 7.28
N ASP A 106 5.61 18.13 8.27
CA ASP A 106 6.77 17.61 9.00
C ASP A 106 6.45 16.35 9.82
N GLN A 107 5.24 16.22 10.35
CA GLN A 107 4.78 15.01 11.01
C GLN A 107 4.51 13.90 9.97
N GLN A 108 5.35 12.86 9.96
CA GLN A 108 5.28 11.73 9.01
C GLN A 108 5.43 12.20 7.54
N PRO A 109 6.57 12.82 7.18
CA PRO A 109 6.72 13.53 5.90
C PRO A 109 6.69 12.57 4.71
N TYR A 110 7.19 11.34 4.87
CA TYR A 110 7.10 10.31 3.83
C TYR A 110 5.64 9.98 3.49
N GLN A 111 4.78 9.84 4.51
CA GLN A 111 3.36 9.58 4.30
C GLN A 111 2.66 10.78 3.66
N ALA A 112 3.07 12.00 4.02
CA ALA A 112 2.58 13.23 3.41
C ALA A 112 2.95 13.32 1.92
N LEU A 113 4.20 13.04 1.56
CA LEU A 113 4.67 12.99 0.18
C LEU A 113 3.92 11.92 -0.63
N GLN A 114 3.75 10.72 -0.09
CA GLN A 114 2.94 9.67 -0.74
C GLN A 114 1.50 10.10 -0.99
N ASN A 115 0.91 10.90 -0.09
CA ASN A 115 -0.44 11.42 -0.26
C ASN A 115 -0.49 12.49 -1.35
N ALA A 116 0.50 13.38 -1.41
CA ALA A 116 0.63 14.35 -2.48
C ALA A 116 0.74 13.69 -3.87
N VAL A 117 1.63 12.68 -4.00
CA VAL A 117 1.82 11.94 -5.26
C VAL A 117 0.54 11.24 -5.72
N ILE A 118 -0.21 10.67 -4.79
CA ILE A 118 -1.44 9.95 -5.13
C ILE A 118 -2.59 10.91 -5.43
N ALA A 119 -2.64 12.07 -4.76
CA ALA A 119 -3.58 13.12 -5.10
C ALA A 119 -3.31 13.65 -6.52
N TYR A 120 -2.04 13.88 -6.86
CA TYR A 120 -1.62 14.24 -8.21
C TYR A 120 -2.06 13.19 -9.25
N ALA A 121 -1.77 11.92 -9.00
CA ALA A 121 -2.15 10.83 -9.90
C ALA A 121 -3.68 10.72 -10.10
N LYS A 122 -4.47 10.96 -9.04
CA LYS A 122 -5.94 11.01 -9.11
C LYS A 122 -6.47 12.15 -9.98
N GLN A 123 -5.73 13.24 -10.11
CA GLN A 123 -6.10 14.36 -10.95
C GLN A 123 -5.72 14.10 -12.42
N GLU A 124 -4.49 13.64 -12.69
CA GLU A 124 -3.96 13.59 -14.06
C GLU A 124 -4.28 12.27 -14.81
N LEU A 125 -4.16 11.11 -14.14
CA LEU A 125 -4.24 9.82 -14.83
C LEU A 125 -5.64 9.51 -15.39
N PRO A 126 -6.76 9.81 -14.69
CA PRO A 126 -8.09 9.62 -15.27
C PRO A 126 -8.33 10.47 -16.53
N ALA A 127 -7.82 11.71 -16.54
CA ALA A 127 -7.94 12.59 -17.70
C ALA A 127 -7.17 12.03 -18.91
N LEU A 128 -5.93 11.60 -18.70
CA LEU A 128 -5.12 10.93 -19.73
C LEU A 128 -5.80 9.66 -20.25
N LEU A 129 -6.32 8.83 -19.36
CA LEU A 129 -6.99 7.59 -19.75
C LEU A 129 -8.25 7.87 -20.58
N SER A 130 -9.01 8.92 -20.24
CA SER A 130 -10.15 9.37 -21.04
C SER A 130 -9.72 9.78 -22.44
N GLU A 131 -8.66 10.57 -22.57
CA GLU A 131 -8.12 10.98 -23.88
C GLU A 131 -7.66 9.78 -24.72
N LEU A 132 -6.92 8.85 -24.11
CA LEU A 132 -6.46 7.63 -24.78
C LEU A 132 -7.62 6.73 -25.21
N SER A 133 -8.65 6.61 -24.39
CA SER A 133 -9.87 5.87 -24.72
C SER A 133 -10.54 6.43 -25.98
N GLN A 134 -10.63 7.77 -26.10
CA GLN A 134 -11.19 8.42 -27.28
C GLN A 134 -10.34 8.20 -28.53
N LYS A 135 -9.01 8.35 -28.41
CA LYS A 135 -8.07 8.15 -29.54
C LYS A 135 -8.06 6.72 -30.06
N THR A 136 -8.11 5.74 -29.14
CA THR A 136 -8.04 4.31 -29.47
C THR A 136 -9.40 3.68 -29.76
N ARG A 137 -10.50 4.38 -29.44
CA ARG A 137 -11.88 3.88 -29.49
C ARG A 137 -12.14 2.66 -28.59
N LEU A 138 -11.31 2.48 -27.56
CA LEU A 138 -11.49 1.45 -26.52
C LEU A 138 -12.15 2.08 -25.30
N SER A 139 -13.41 1.72 -25.04
CA SER A 139 -14.15 2.21 -23.88
C SER A 139 -13.79 1.47 -22.60
N TYR A 140 -13.97 2.13 -21.45
CA TYR A 140 -13.83 1.56 -20.12
C TYR A 140 -14.98 2.04 -19.23
N ALA A 141 -15.28 1.30 -18.16
CA ALA A 141 -16.41 1.59 -17.30
C ALA A 141 -16.05 2.58 -16.16
N GLU A 142 -14.99 2.30 -15.43
CA GLU A 142 -14.52 3.14 -14.31
C GLU A 142 -12.99 3.17 -14.26
N CYS A 143 -12.42 4.29 -13.82
CA CYS A 143 -11.00 4.41 -13.49
C CYS A 143 -10.83 4.73 -12.00
N THR A 144 -10.02 3.93 -11.31
CA THR A 144 -9.67 4.20 -9.90
C THR A 144 -8.17 4.18 -9.69
N ILE A 145 -7.65 5.15 -8.94
CA ILE A 145 -6.24 5.18 -8.54
C ILE A 145 -6.11 4.61 -7.13
N ARG A 146 -5.35 3.52 -6.99
CA ARG A 146 -5.15 2.76 -5.75
C ARG A 146 -3.66 2.53 -5.49
N ARG A 147 -3.37 1.83 -4.38
CA ARG A 147 -2.01 1.41 -4.00
C ARG A 147 -1.93 -0.12 -3.94
N PRO A 148 -2.07 -0.82 -5.08
CA PRO A 148 -1.89 -2.27 -5.13
C PRO A 148 -0.47 -2.67 -4.69
N LYS A 149 -0.36 -3.70 -3.87
CA LYS A 149 0.95 -4.13 -3.33
C LYS A 149 1.77 -4.99 -4.30
N THR A 150 1.15 -5.55 -5.34
CA THR A 150 1.74 -6.66 -6.13
C THR A 150 1.71 -6.43 -7.64
N ARG A 151 1.16 -5.31 -8.10
CA ARG A 151 1.02 -4.97 -9.52
C ARG A 151 0.87 -3.47 -9.66
N TRP A 152 1.13 -2.93 -10.84
CA TRP A 152 0.97 -1.50 -11.10
C TRP A 152 -0.46 -1.12 -11.49
N GLY A 153 -1.21 -2.05 -12.10
CA GLY A 153 -2.61 -1.81 -12.46
C GLY A 153 -3.34 -3.10 -12.82
N SER A 154 -4.61 -2.99 -13.17
CA SER A 154 -5.43 -4.09 -13.71
C SER A 154 -6.66 -3.59 -14.46
N CYS A 155 -7.10 -4.36 -15.46
CA CYS A 155 -8.41 -4.22 -16.09
C CYS A 155 -9.27 -5.44 -15.72
N SER A 156 -10.50 -5.21 -15.24
CA SER A 156 -11.45 -6.29 -14.94
C SER A 156 -12.23 -6.72 -16.18
N SER A 157 -12.93 -7.87 -16.11
CA SER A 157 -13.86 -8.29 -17.16
C SER A 157 -15.07 -7.36 -17.33
N GLN A 158 -15.32 -6.49 -16.35
CA GLN A 158 -16.33 -5.42 -16.43
C GLN A 158 -15.75 -4.11 -17.00
N HIS A 159 -14.50 -4.15 -17.50
CA HIS A 159 -13.77 -2.99 -18.02
C HIS A 159 -13.52 -1.89 -16.99
N ASN A 160 -13.43 -2.25 -15.70
CA ASN A 160 -12.94 -1.32 -14.66
C ASN A 160 -11.42 -1.34 -14.67
N ILE A 161 -10.82 -0.15 -14.80
CA ILE A 161 -9.38 0.05 -14.77
C ILE A 161 -8.98 0.53 -13.37
N MET A 162 -8.04 -0.18 -12.77
CA MET A 162 -7.36 0.23 -11.54
C MET A 162 -5.92 0.54 -11.90
N LEU A 163 -5.49 1.75 -11.59
CA LEU A 163 -4.11 2.22 -11.66
C LEU A 163 -3.56 2.44 -10.25
#